data_AF-A0A7C1TPV1-F1
#
_entry.id   AF-A0A7C1TPV1-F1
#
_cell.length_a   1.000
_cell.length_b   1.000
_cell.length_c   1.000
_cell.angle_alpha   90.00
_cell.angle_beta   90.00
_cell.angle_gamma   90.00
#
_symmetry.space_group_name_H-M   'P 1'
#
loop_
_entity.id
_entity.type
_entity.pdbx_description
1 polymer ?
#
loop_
_entity_poly.entity_id
_entity_poly.type
_entity_poly.pdbx_seq_one_letter_code
_entity_poly.pdbx_strand_id
1 'polypeptide(L)'
;MGRARLIRYALFIALFVAGVVIGLLLWERIELPFQNPWGVKGRLTEIRYNPSNDVLRFAVLLFSPLILLFGCRLAAGRRLDDLLFPEGASRALAVDQPAAGLSPLQRSLLAVLLVASSVVVALNIPTFHSSGAFDSFHEGETLGPAVSYMAGETPYKDFIFLHGLYENPLRSVAAFRLFGRSIASVRTLESIMKTLMFVSLSWLLLVLFRSRPLQSFITLAVLSVLHLSGSLGLPGLMLIKTRDITVFLFLVAAVVLRDAGRAGQGRPGRLFLAGFAFSFIPPASFGYAVDRGVFLSAAYLILFPILYFLYFSRPGVRGRFLSSSFVGLVSAGVLLAVLLRGGFTEFVRYALLTMPRYRELMSGYVYPVFNKLFLAAVVLVAANAFWVATRYMREL
;
A
#
# COMPACT_ATOMS: atom_id res chain seq x y z
N MET A 1 12.83 -7.76 34.17
CA MET A 1 12.90 -8.44 32.85
C MET A 1 14.03 -9.47 32.92
N GLY A 2 13.79 -10.76 32.63
CA GLY A 2 14.81 -11.81 32.87
C GLY A 2 16.04 -11.71 31.95
N ARG A 3 17.24 -12.05 32.44
CA ARG A 3 18.55 -11.98 31.74
C ARG A 3 18.51 -12.61 30.35
N ALA A 4 17.88 -13.78 30.19
CA ALA A 4 17.74 -14.46 28.90
C ALA A 4 16.94 -13.64 27.87
N ARG A 5 15.89 -12.93 28.32
CA ARG A 5 15.08 -12.08 27.44
C ARG A 5 15.88 -10.88 26.93
N LEU A 6 16.71 -10.29 27.79
CA LEU A 6 17.59 -9.18 27.43
C LEU A 6 18.64 -9.61 26.39
N ILE A 7 19.32 -10.74 26.62
CA ILE A 7 20.32 -11.31 25.68
C ILE A 7 19.67 -11.54 24.31
N ARG A 8 18.48 -12.13 24.27
CA ARG A 8 17.75 -12.37 23.02
C ARG A 8 17.44 -11.10 22.25
N TYR A 9 16.93 -10.06 22.92
CA TYR A 9 16.67 -8.78 22.25
C TYR A 9 17.96 -8.14 21.75
N ALA A 10 19.04 -8.20 22.54
CA ALA A 10 20.35 -7.72 22.11
C ALA A 10 20.84 -8.46 20.86
N LEU A 11 20.68 -9.78 20.78
CA LEU A 11 21.02 -10.57 19.58
C LEU A 11 20.18 -10.17 18.36
N PHE A 12 18.86 -10.01 18.50
CA PHE A 12 18.03 -9.55 17.38
C PHE A 12 18.40 -8.15 16.89
N ILE A 13 18.68 -7.23 17.81
CA ILE A 13 19.14 -5.88 17.47
C ILE A 13 20.50 -5.97 16.77
N ALA A 14 21.44 -6.76 17.30
CA ALA A 14 22.77 -6.91 16.70
C ALA A 14 22.69 -7.49 15.28
N LEU A 15 21.90 -8.55 15.06
CA LEU A 15 21.67 -9.12 13.73
C LEU A 15 21.02 -8.12 12.77
N PHE A 16 20.01 -7.39 13.25
CA PHE A 16 19.35 -6.38 12.43
C PHE A 16 20.32 -5.27 12.02
N VAL A 17 21.05 -4.69 12.98
CA VAL A 17 22.02 -3.62 12.74
C VAL A 17 23.15 -4.11 11.83
N ALA A 18 23.70 -5.31 12.07
CA ALA A 18 24.72 -5.89 11.21
C ALA A 18 24.22 -6.05 9.76
N GLY A 19 22.98 -6.52 9.57
CA GLY A 19 22.36 -6.61 8.25
C GLY A 19 22.20 -5.26 7.56
N VAL A 20 21.79 -4.22 8.29
CA VAL A 20 21.69 -2.84 7.75
C VAL A 20 23.08 -2.33 7.35
N VAL A 21 24.11 -2.53 8.18
CA VAL A 21 25.48 -2.12 7.88
C VAL A 21 26.00 -2.83 6.63
N ILE A 22 25.79 -4.15 6.50
CA ILE A 22 26.14 -4.90 5.28
C ILE A 22 25.44 -4.30 4.06
N GLY A 23 24.14 -4.02 4.15
CA GLY A 23 23.38 -3.40 3.07
C GLY A 23 23.94 -2.04 2.64
N LEU A 24 24.34 -1.21 3.61
CA LEU A 24 24.96 0.09 3.34
C LEU A 24 26.36 -0.02 2.72
N LEU A 25 27.19 -0.96 3.19
CA LEU A 25 28.52 -1.21 2.61
C LEU A 25 28.43 -1.71 1.16
N LEU A 26 27.40 -2.49 0.83
CA LEU A 26 27.15 -2.96 -0.52
C LEU A 26 26.50 -1.89 -1.42
N TRP A 27 25.82 -0.89 -0.84
CA TRP A 27 25.11 0.16 -1.60
C TRP A 27 26.02 0.84 -2.63
N GLU A 28 27.21 1.28 -2.20
CA GLU A 28 28.17 2.00 -3.05
C GLU A 28 28.87 1.08 -4.07
N ARG A 29 28.82 -0.23 -3.87
CA ARG A 29 29.48 -1.23 -4.74
C ARG A 29 28.59 -1.74 -5.87
N ILE A 30 27.29 -1.49 -5.79
CA ILE A 30 26.34 -1.91 -6.82
C ILE A 30 26.31 -0.83 -7.91
N GLU A 31 26.91 -1.13 -9.06
CA GLU A 31 26.89 -0.26 -10.24
C GLU A 31 26.68 -1.08 -11.52
N LEU A 32 25.53 -0.89 -12.14
CA LEU A 32 25.14 -1.52 -13.39
C LEU A 32 25.47 -0.58 -14.57
N PRO A 33 25.85 -1.14 -15.74
CA PRO A 33 26.19 -0.35 -16.91
C PRO A 33 24.97 0.46 -17.40
N PHE A 34 25.18 1.75 -17.68
CA PHE A 34 24.12 2.61 -18.19
C PHE A 34 23.75 2.30 -19.64
N GLN A 35 22.45 2.28 -19.93
CA GLN A 35 21.90 2.13 -21.27
C GLN A 35 20.75 3.12 -21.47
N ASN A 36 20.68 3.73 -22.66
CA ASN A 36 19.58 4.59 -23.06
C ASN A 36 19.21 4.34 -24.53
N PRO A 37 18.67 3.15 -24.87
CA PRO A 37 18.36 2.79 -26.25
C PRO A 37 17.25 3.66 -26.86
N TRP A 38 16.49 4.40 -26.04
CA TRP A 38 15.37 5.24 -26.46
C TRP A 38 15.73 6.72 -26.64
N GLY A 39 16.97 7.12 -26.36
CA GLY A 39 17.39 8.52 -26.48
C GLY A 39 16.63 9.49 -25.57
N VAL A 40 16.10 8.99 -24.44
CA VAL A 40 15.36 9.79 -23.47
C VAL A 40 16.29 10.82 -22.85
N LYS A 41 15.80 12.04 -22.62
CA LYS A 41 16.52 13.08 -21.86
C LYS A 41 15.85 13.28 -20.51
N GLY A 42 16.66 13.28 -19.46
CA GLY A 42 16.26 13.44 -18.07
C GLY A 42 17.46 13.37 -17.13
N ARG A 43 17.23 13.67 -15.85
CA ARG A 43 18.30 13.86 -14.87
C ARG A 43 19.27 12.66 -14.78
N LEU A 44 18.75 11.43 -14.80
CA LEU A 44 19.58 10.22 -14.74
C LEU A 44 20.41 10.02 -16.01
N THR A 45 19.87 10.40 -17.18
CA THR A 45 20.56 10.24 -18.45
C THR A 45 21.73 11.21 -18.61
N GLU A 46 21.63 12.42 -18.05
CA GLU A 46 22.70 13.42 -18.05
C GLU A 46 23.94 12.96 -17.27
N ILE A 47 23.72 12.30 -16.13
CA ILE A 47 24.79 11.74 -15.30
C ILE A 47 25.12 10.28 -15.67
N ARG A 48 24.51 9.73 -16.73
CA ARG A 48 24.65 8.34 -17.17
C ARG A 48 24.43 7.32 -16.04
N TYR A 49 23.40 7.53 -15.22
CA TYR A 49 23.05 6.65 -14.11
C TYR A 49 22.05 5.58 -14.53
N ASN A 50 22.35 4.31 -14.24
CA ASN A 50 21.41 3.20 -14.47
C ASN A 50 20.34 3.18 -13.35
N PRO A 51 19.04 3.40 -13.64
CA PRO A 51 18.00 3.42 -12.62
C PRO A 51 17.81 2.07 -11.88
N SER A 52 18.17 0.95 -12.51
CA SER A 52 18.14 -0.36 -11.85
C SER A 52 19.12 -0.49 -10.68
N ASN A 53 20.11 0.41 -10.60
CA ASN A 53 20.99 0.51 -9.44
C ASN A 53 20.18 0.75 -8.16
N ASP A 54 19.25 1.71 -8.17
CA ASP A 54 18.47 2.05 -6.98
C ASP A 54 17.54 0.92 -6.56
N VAL A 55 16.93 0.22 -7.53
CA VAL A 55 16.10 -0.96 -7.28
C VAL A 55 16.92 -2.06 -6.58
N LEU A 56 18.09 -2.39 -7.12
CA LEU A 56 18.95 -3.44 -6.57
C LEU A 56 19.54 -3.04 -5.22
N ARG A 57 20.02 -1.81 -5.09
CA ARG A 57 20.55 -1.24 -3.84
C ARG A 57 19.50 -1.24 -2.73
N PHE A 58 18.28 -0.81 -3.04
CA PHE A 58 17.16 -0.86 -2.09
C PHE A 58 16.81 -2.29 -1.69
N ALA A 59 16.74 -3.22 -2.64
CA ALA A 59 16.49 -4.63 -2.35
C ALA A 59 17.57 -5.22 -1.44
N VAL A 60 18.86 -4.97 -1.73
CA VAL A 60 19.97 -5.44 -0.91
C VAL A 60 19.88 -4.86 0.51
N LEU A 61 19.66 -3.56 0.66
CA LEU A 61 19.53 -2.92 1.98
C LEU A 61 18.33 -3.47 2.77
N LEU A 62 17.19 -3.66 2.12
CA LEU A 62 15.97 -4.19 2.72
C LEU A 62 16.11 -5.65 3.18
N PHE A 63 16.68 -6.50 2.32
CA PHE A 63 16.75 -7.94 2.54
C PHE A 63 17.99 -8.40 3.32
N SER A 64 19.05 -7.59 3.42
CA SER A 64 20.28 -7.99 4.15
C SER A 64 20.03 -8.41 5.61
N PRO A 65 19.23 -7.70 6.43
CA PRO A 65 18.87 -8.17 7.77
C PRO A 65 18.14 -9.51 7.78
N LEU A 66 17.28 -9.74 6.80
CA LEU A 66 16.53 -10.99 6.66
C LEU A 66 17.46 -12.14 6.28
N ILE A 67 18.29 -11.95 5.26
CA ILE A 67 19.28 -12.95 4.81
C ILE A 67 20.20 -13.34 5.96
N LEU A 68 20.67 -12.37 6.76
CA LEU A 68 21.51 -12.65 7.92
C LEU A 68 20.76 -13.45 9.00
N LEU A 69 19.49 -13.11 9.28
CA LEU A 69 18.66 -13.88 10.22
C LEU A 69 18.46 -15.33 9.76
N PHE A 70 18.09 -15.54 8.49
CA PHE A 70 17.94 -16.87 7.91
C PHE A 70 19.26 -17.64 7.90
N GLY A 71 20.36 -16.98 7.49
CA GLY A 71 21.70 -17.55 7.48
C GLY A 71 22.15 -17.99 8.87
N CYS A 72 21.92 -17.17 9.90
CA CYS A 72 22.20 -17.55 11.29
C CYS A 72 21.36 -18.76 11.73
N ARG A 73 20.07 -18.82 11.39
CA ARG A 73 19.22 -19.99 11.72
C ARG A 73 19.73 -21.26 11.04
N LEU A 74 20.15 -21.18 9.78
CA LEU A 74 20.67 -22.32 9.04
C LEU A 74 22.06 -22.77 9.54
N ALA A 75 22.93 -21.83 9.88
CA ALA A 75 24.32 -22.12 10.25
C ALA A 75 24.51 -22.49 11.73
N ALA A 76 23.69 -21.97 12.64
CA ALA A 76 24.04 -21.94 14.06
C ALA A 76 23.58 -23.13 14.91
N GLY A 77 23.03 -24.18 14.28
CA GLY A 77 22.59 -25.40 14.98
C GLY A 77 21.56 -25.14 16.10
N ARG A 78 21.23 -26.20 16.88
CA ARG A 78 20.18 -26.12 17.92
C ARG A 78 20.44 -25.02 18.97
N ARG A 79 21.70 -24.74 19.32
CA ARG A 79 22.04 -23.81 20.41
C ARG A 79 21.62 -22.36 20.17
N LEU A 80 21.78 -21.82 18.95
CA LEU A 80 21.36 -20.45 18.66
C LEU A 80 19.85 -20.37 18.40
N ASP A 81 19.26 -21.43 17.83
CA ASP A 81 17.82 -21.55 17.65
C ASP A 81 17.12 -21.56 19.03
N ASP A 82 17.64 -22.30 20.01
CA ASP A 82 17.13 -22.30 21.40
C ASP A 82 17.24 -20.91 22.07
N LEU A 83 18.28 -20.13 21.75
CA LEU A 83 18.48 -18.77 22.30
C LEU A 83 17.56 -17.73 21.65
N LEU A 84 17.38 -17.81 20.33
CA LEU A 84 16.57 -16.86 19.55
C LEU A 84 15.07 -17.20 19.58
N PHE A 85 14.76 -18.49 19.62
CA PHE A 85 13.45 -19.09 19.44
C PHE A 85 13.18 -20.22 20.48
N PRO A 86 13.28 -19.95 21.80
CA PRO A 86 13.08 -20.97 22.82
C PRO A 86 11.67 -21.59 22.75
N GLU A 87 11.61 -22.92 22.86
CA GLU A 87 10.36 -23.68 22.94
C GLU A 87 9.46 -23.16 24.07
N GLY A 88 8.17 -23.01 23.79
CA GLY A 88 7.18 -22.53 24.77
C GLY A 88 6.95 -21.01 24.79
N ALA A 89 7.74 -20.18 24.08
CA ALA A 89 7.47 -18.76 23.94
C ALA A 89 6.17 -18.44 23.16
N SER A 90 5.67 -19.40 22.36
CA SER A 90 4.48 -19.26 21.53
C SER A 90 3.16 -19.26 22.31
N ARG A 91 3.10 -19.73 23.57
CA ARG A 91 1.86 -19.76 24.37
C ARG A 91 1.52 -18.46 25.08
N ALA A 92 2.46 -17.53 25.26
CA ALA A 92 2.25 -16.29 26.03
C ALA A 92 1.60 -15.14 25.23
N LEU A 93 1.16 -15.36 24.00
CA LEU A 93 0.49 -14.35 23.17
C LEU A 93 -0.98 -14.65 22.88
N ALA A 94 -1.50 -15.75 23.42
CA ALA A 94 -2.93 -15.94 23.55
C ALA A 94 -3.41 -15.14 24.76
N VAL A 95 -4.01 -13.97 24.53
CA VAL A 95 -5.47 -13.78 24.51
C VAL A 95 -5.67 -12.32 24.10
N ASP A 96 -6.17 -12.11 22.87
CA ASP A 96 -6.93 -10.90 22.54
C ASP A 96 -8.18 -10.91 23.40
N GLN A 97 -8.06 -10.52 24.66
CA GLN A 97 -9.25 -10.15 25.40
C GLN A 97 -9.73 -8.85 24.73
N PRO A 98 -11.01 -8.79 24.30
CA PRO A 98 -11.61 -7.50 24.02
C PRO A 98 -11.34 -6.65 25.25
N ALA A 99 -10.87 -5.41 25.08
CA ALA A 99 -10.60 -4.53 26.21
C ALA A 99 -11.85 -4.54 27.10
N ALA A 100 -11.73 -5.18 28.27
CA ALA A 100 -12.79 -5.27 29.24
C ALA A 100 -13.02 -3.84 29.72
N GLY A 101 -14.25 -3.31 29.54
CA GLY A 101 -14.62 -2.01 30.08
C GLY A 101 -15.59 -1.17 29.26
N LEU A 102 -15.71 -1.39 27.93
CA LEU A 102 -16.62 -0.58 27.09
C LEU A 102 -17.88 -1.35 26.67
N SER A 103 -19.04 -0.77 26.93
CA SER A 103 -20.35 -1.26 26.49
C SER A 103 -20.49 -1.20 24.95
N PRO A 104 -21.39 -2.00 24.34
CA PRO A 104 -21.63 -1.96 22.90
C PRO A 104 -22.02 -0.57 22.38
N LEU A 105 -22.79 0.18 23.17
CA LEU A 105 -23.18 1.57 22.86
C LEU A 105 -21.95 2.49 22.85
N GLN A 106 -21.09 2.41 23.88
CA GLN A 106 -19.86 3.21 23.94
C GLN A 106 -18.94 2.92 22.76
N ARG A 107 -18.81 1.65 22.37
CA ARG A 107 -18.01 1.26 21.18
C ARG A 107 -18.58 1.85 19.90
N SER A 108 -19.90 1.81 19.74
CA SER A 108 -20.59 2.36 18.57
C SER A 108 -20.44 3.88 18.51
N LEU A 109 -20.66 4.56 19.64
CA LEU A 109 -20.46 6.00 19.77
C LEU A 109 -19.03 6.41 19.43
N LEU A 110 -18.03 5.70 19.97
CA LEU A 110 -16.63 5.99 19.69
C LEU A 110 -16.24 5.71 18.23
N ALA A 111 -16.83 4.70 17.58
CA ALA A 111 -16.65 4.48 16.16
C ALA A 111 -17.25 5.62 15.32
N VAL A 112 -18.46 6.10 15.68
CA VAL A 112 -19.10 7.27 15.06
C VAL A 112 -18.24 8.51 15.24
N LEU A 113 -17.75 8.77 16.46
CA LEU A 113 -16.86 9.89 16.75
C LEU A 113 -15.57 9.80 15.93
N LEU A 114 -15.00 8.60 15.74
CA LEU A 114 -13.78 8.43 14.94
C LEU A 114 -14.03 8.76 13.47
N VAL A 115 -15.17 8.36 12.93
CA VAL A 115 -15.58 8.72 11.57
C VAL A 115 -15.80 10.23 11.47
N ALA A 116 -16.50 10.84 12.43
CA ALA A 116 -16.72 12.28 12.47
C ALA A 116 -15.40 13.05 12.55
N SER A 117 -14.46 12.62 13.39
CA SER A 117 -13.11 13.21 13.47
C SER A 117 -12.36 13.10 12.16
N SER A 118 -12.46 11.97 11.46
CA SER A 118 -11.86 11.83 10.11
C SER A 118 -12.45 12.78 9.09
N VAL A 119 -13.76 13.05 9.16
CA VAL A 119 -14.40 14.06 8.30
C VAL A 119 -13.85 15.45 8.63
N VAL A 120 -13.80 15.82 9.91
CA VAL A 120 -13.25 17.13 10.35
C VAL A 120 -11.80 17.29 9.90
N VAL A 121 -10.97 16.27 10.11
CA VAL A 121 -9.57 16.28 9.67
C VAL A 121 -9.46 16.43 8.16
N ALA A 122 -10.22 15.63 7.39
CA ALA A 122 -10.21 15.69 5.94
C ALA A 122 -10.58 17.09 5.43
N LEU A 123 -11.60 17.74 6.01
CA LEU A 123 -12.03 19.08 5.61
C LEU A 123 -10.98 20.16 5.94
N ASN A 124 -10.22 20.00 7.02
CA ASN A 124 -9.22 20.98 7.47
C ASN A 124 -7.83 20.79 6.87
N ILE A 125 -7.54 19.63 6.27
CA ILE A 125 -6.31 19.44 5.51
C ILE A 125 -6.47 20.13 4.15
N PRO A 126 -5.67 21.16 3.83
CA PRO A 126 -5.75 21.83 2.54
C PRO A 126 -5.40 20.85 1.42
N THR A 127 -6.17 20.87 0.34
CA THR A 127 -5.72 20.25 -0.92
C THR A 127 -5.18 21.33 -1.83
N PHE A 128 -4.15 20.99 -2.60
CA PHE A 128 -3.58 21.88 -3.62
C PHE A 128 -4.65 22.37 -4.61
N HIS A 129 -5.70 21.57 -4.86
CA HIS A 129 -6.80 21.92 -5.75
C HIS A 129 -7.95 22.67 -5.07
N SER A 130 -8.12 22.63 -3.75
CA SER A 130 -9.28 23.28 -3.07
C SER A 130 -9.10 24.77 -2.82
N SER A 131 -7.87 25.26 -2.85
CA SER A 131 -7.54 26.65 -2.49
C SER A 131 -6.40 27.16 -3.37
N GLY A 132 -6.60 28.27 -4.06
CA GLY A 132 -5.58 28.90 -4.89
C GLY A 132 -6.06 29.19 -6.31
N ALA A 133 -5.17 29.84 -7.06
CA ALA A 133 -5.36 30.13 -8.48
C ALA A 133 -5.53 28.83 -9.29
N PHE A 134 -6.08 28.96 -10.50
CA PHE A 134 -6.16 27.85 -11.42
C PHE A 134 -4.76 27.39 -11.83
N ASP A 135 -4.42 26.14 -11.57
CA ASP A 135 -3.18 25.52 -12.03
C ASP A 135 -3.44 24.80 -13.35
N SER A 136 -3.16 25.51 -14.46
CA SER A 136 -3.39 24.97 -15.80
C SER A 136 -2.61 23.68 -16.09
N PHE A 137 -1.51 23.40 -15.39
CA PHE A 137 -0.73 22.18 -15.59
C PHE A 137 -1.38 21.00 -14.85
N HIS A 138 -1.49 21.08 -13.53
CA HIS A 138 -2.01 19.97 -12.72
C HIS A 138 -3.52 19.76 -12.90
N GLU A 139 -4.31 20.83 -12.98
CA GLU A 139 -5.74 20.70 -13.27
C GLU A 139 -5.96 20.32 -14.74
N GLY A 140 -5.15 20.85 -15.66
CA GLY A 140 -5.18 20.50 -17.09
C GLY A 140 -4.93 19.02 -17.36
N GLU A 141 -4.05 18.37 -16.60
CA GLU A 141 -3.78 16.92 -16.64
C GLU A 141 -5.06 16.09 -16.45
N THR A 142 -6.03 16.59 -15.68
CA THR A 142 -7.30 15.90 -15.44
C THR A 142 -8.40 16.38 -16.39
N LEU A 143 -8.44 17.69 -16.66
CA LEU A 143 -9.51 18.32 -17.44
C LEU A 143 -9.41 18.00 -18.93
N GLY A 144 -8.21 18.02 -19.52
CA GLY A 144 -8.00 17.74 -20.94
C GLY A 144 -8.44 16.32 -21.32
N PRO A 145 -7.89 15.27 -20.68
CA PRO A 145 -8.30 13.89 -20.91
C PRO A 145 -9.79 13.63 -20.67
N ALA A 146 -10.45 14.39 -19.77
CA ALA A 146 -11.88 14.28 -19.54
C ALA A 146 -12.69 14.72 -20.76
N VAL A 147 -12.24 15.75 -21.49
CA VAL A 147 -12.87 16.18 -22.75
C VAL A 147 -12.77 15.09 -23.80
N SER A 148 -11.58 14.53 -24.01
CA SER A 148 -11.34 13.38 -24.89
C SER A 148 -12.25 12.20 -24.54
N TYR A 149 -12.31 11.81 -23.26
CA TYR A 149 -13.19 10.72 -22.83
C TYR A 149 -14.66 11.02 -23.09
N MET A 150 -15.13 12.25 -22.85
CA MET A 150 -16.52 12.64 -23.14
C MET A 150 -16.84 12.65 -24.63
N ALA A 151 -15.85 12.90 -25.50
CA ALA A 151 -15.99 12.91 -26.95
C ALA A 151 -16.09 11.50 -27.58
N GLY A 152 -15.98 10.43 -26.78
CA GLY A 152 -16.04 9.05 -27.29
C GLY A 152 -14.67 8.41 -27.50
N GLU A 153 -13.58 9.13 -27.27
CA GLU A 153 -12.22 8.62 -27.47
C GLU A 153 -11.86 7.50 -26.49
N THR A 154 -10.91 6.65 -26.91
CA THR A 154 -10.45 5.45 -26.22
C THR A 154 -9.17 5.74 -25.44
N PRO A 155 -9.16 5.55 -24.10
CA PRO A 155 -7.97 5.68 -23.27
C PRO A 155 -6.78 4.87 -23.77
N TYR A 156 -5.56 5.43 -23.68
CA TYR A 156 -4.28 4.84 -24.09
C TYR A 156 -4.11 4.56 -25.59
N LYS A 157 -5.18 4.71 -26.37
CA LYS A 157 -5.17 4.61 -27.83
C LYS A 157 -5.22 5.98 -28.48
N ASP A 158 -6.25 6.74 -28.16
CA ASP A 158 -6.53 8.04 -28.76
C ASP A 158 -5.94 9.19 -27.91
N PHE A 159 -5.82 8.99 -26.60
CA PHE A 159 -5.20 9.94 -25.66
C PHE A 159 -4.54 9.23 -24.47
N ILE A 160 -3.60 9.92 -23.80
CA ILE A 160 -2.85 9.42 -22.64
C ILE A 160 -2.98 10.35 -21.43
N PHE A 161 -2.69 9.83 -20.23
CA PHE A 161 -2.70 10.56 -18.96
C PHE A 161 -1.74 9.87 -17.96
N LEU A 162 -1.40 10.54 -16.85
CA LEU A 162 -0.22 10.19 -16.04
C LEU A 162 -0.50 9.23 -14.87
N HIS A 163 -1.66 9.33 -14.21
CA HIS A 163 -1.89 8.65 -12.93
C HIS A 163 -2.84 7.46 -13.01
N GLY A 164 -3.95 7.59 -13.71
CA GLY A 164 -4.97 6.56 -13.76
C GLY A 164 -6.26 7.09 -14.35
N LEU A 165 -7.06 6.16 -14.85
CA LEU A 165 -8.24 6.52 -15.63
C LEU A 165 -9.29 7.23 -14.75
N TYR A 166 -9.50 6.78 -13.52
CA TYR A 166 -10.33 7.52 -12.58
C TYR A 166 -9.67 8.82 -12.16
N GLU A 167 -8.43 8.75 -11.65
CA GLU A 167 -7.75 9.91 -11.06
C GLU A 167 -7.67 11.11 -12.04
N ASN A 168 -7.44 10.85 -13.33
CA ASN A 168 -7.37 11.90 -14.34
C ASN A 168 -8.74 12.13 -15.04
N PRO A 169 -9.13 11.40 -16.10
CA PRO A 169 -10.33 11.77 -16.85
C PRO A 169 -11.64 11.48 -16.10
N LEU A 170 -11.86 10.28 -15.54
CA LEU A 170 -13.21 9.90 -15.11
C LEU A 170 -13.68 10.65 -13.86
N ARG A 171 -12.76 11.04 -12.97
CA ARG A 171 -13.12 11.89 -11.82
C ARG A 171 -13.69 13.21 -12.31
N SER A 172 -13.04 13.86 -13.27
CA SER A 172 -13.55 15.10 -13.87
C SER A 172 -14.87 14.88 -14.61
N VAL A 173 -15.01 13.78 -15.36
CA VAL A 173 -16.29 13.43 -16.02
C VAL A 173 -17.40 13.19 -15.00
N ALA A 174 -17.12 12.47 -13.91
CA ALA A 174 -18.08 12.24 -12.83
C ALA A 174 -18.48 13.56 -12.17
N ALA A 175 -17.52 14.43 -11.88
CA ALA A 175 -17.79 15.75 -11.33
C ALA A 175 -18.67 16.60 -12.25
N PHE A 176 -18.38 16.60 -13.56
CA PHE A 176 -19.19 17.33 -14.54
C PHE A 176 -20.62 16.84 -14.62
N ARG A 177 -20.84 15.52 -14.48
CA ARG A 177 -22.18 14.93 -14.47
C ARG A 177 -22.95 15.20 -13.17
N LEU A 178 -22.26 15.26 -12.04
CA LEU A 178 -22.88 15.45 -10.72
C LEU A 178 -23.17 16.92 -10.40
N PHE A 179 -22.27 17.84 -10.78
CA PHE A 179 -22.32 19.24 -10.36
C PHE A 179 -22.28 20.24 -11.52
N GLY A 180 -22.36 19.77 -12.77
CA GLY A 180 -22.20 20.59 -13.97
C GLY A 180 -20.72 20.77 -14.38
N ARG A 181 -20.48 21.17 -15.63
CA ARG A 181 -19.12 21.28 -16.18
C ARG A 181 -18.42 22.56 -15.70
N SER A 182 -17.65 22.46 -14.63
CA SER A 182 -16.83 23.56 -14.11
C SER A 182 -15.59 23.06 -13.36
N ILE A 183 -14.59 23.91 -13.19
CA ILE A 183 -13.42 23.63 -12.34
C ILE A 183 -13.86 23.41 -10.88
N ALA A 184 -14.81 24.23 -10.39
CA ALA A 184 -15.34 24.11 -9.04
C ALA A 184 -15.94 22.72 -8.80
N SER A 185 -16.66 22.16 -9.78
CA SER A 185 -17.22 20.80 -9.71
C SER A 185 -16.17 19.73 -9.46
N VAL A 186 -15.03 19.81 -10.16
CA VAL A 186 -13.91 18.85 -9.99
C VAL A 186 -13.29 18.97 -8.61
N ARG A 187 -13.04 20.20 -8.15
CA ARG A 187 -12.50 20.50 -6.82
C ARG A 187 -13.46 20.03 -5.70
N THR A 188 -14.77 20.18 -5.89
CA THR A 188 -15.81 19.67 -4.99
C THR A 188 -15.76 18.14 -4.91
N LEU A 189 -15.73 17.44 -6.04
CA LEU A 189 -15.65 15.98 -6.03
C LEU A 189 -14.34 15.49 -5.41
N GLU A 190 -13.22 16.16 -5.68
CA GLU A 190 -11.93 15.82 -5.06
C GLU A 190 -11.98 15.95 -3.53
N SER A 191 -12.65 16.99 -3.02
CA SER A 191 -12.86 17.17 -1.58
C SER A 191 -13.72 16.06 -0.97
N ILE A 192 -14.77 15.63 -1.68
CA ILE A 192 -15.60 14.49 -1.27
C ILE A 192 -14.76 13.20 -1.23
N MET A 193 -13.97 12.95 -2.28
CA MET A 193 -13.10 11.76 -2.35
C MET A 193 -12.04 11.74 -1.25
N LYS A 194 -11.48 12.90 -0.89
CA LYS A 194 -10.57 13.03 0.27
C LYS A 194 -11.27 12.63 1.55
N THR A 195 -12.49 13.10 1.78
CA THR A 195 -13.29 12.72 2.95
C THR A 195 -13.53 11.21 3.00
N LEU A 196 -13.94 10.61 1.88
CA LEU A 196 -14.15 9.15 1.78
C LEU A 196 -12.85 8.37 2.04
N MET A 197 -11.71 8.90 1.60
CA MET A 197 -10.40 8.30 1.86
C MET A 197 -10.06 8.29 3.36
N PHE A 198 -10.28 9.40 4.09
CA PHE A 198 -10.07 9.44 5.55
C PHE A 198 -11.08 8.57 6.32
N VAL A 199 -12.33 8.49 5.85
CA VAL A 199 -13.32 7.55 6.41
C VAL A 199 -12.86 6.10 6.22
N SER A 200 -12.31 5.77 5.04
CA SER A 200 -11.75 4.45 4.75
C SER A 200 -10.53 4.14 5.62
N LEU A 201 -9.69 5.14 5.90
CA LEU A 201 -8.60 5.03 6.87
C LEU A 201 -9.13 4.74 8.27
N SER A 202 -10.14 5.48 8.77
CA SER A 202 -10.77 5.18 10.06
C SER A 202 -11.33 3.76 10.12
N TRP A 203 -11.97 3.30 9.04
CA TRP A 203 -12.48 1.93 8.97
C TRP A 203 -11.34 0.90 9.06
N LEU A 204 -10.24 1.13 8.33
CA LEU A 204 -9.03 0.31 8.44
C LEU A 204 -8.50 0.27 9.88
N LEU A 205 -8.39 1.43 10.55
CA LEU A 205 -7.90 1.50 11.93
C LEU A 205 -8.80 0.72 12.89
N LEU A 206 -10.13 0.85 12.77
CA LEU A 206 -11.08 0.07 13.57
C LEU A 206 -10.92 -1.43 13.34
N VAL A 207 -10.69 -1.85 12.10
CA VAL A 207 -10.50 -3.27 11.75
C VAL A 207 -9.15 -3.78 12.30
N LEU A 208 -8.07 -3.02 12.14
CA LEU A 208 -6.73 -3.39 12.62
C LEU A 208 -6.66 -3.48 14.15
N PHE A 209 -7.21 -2.49 14.84
CA PHE A 209 -7.23 -2.44 16.30
C PHE A 209 -8.41 -3.21 16.93
N ARG A 210 -9.13 -4.02 16.14
CA ARG A 210 -10.27 -4.84 16.59
C ARG A 210 -11.28 -4.05 17.43
N SER A 211 -11.65 -2.88 16.92
CA SER A 211 -12.59 -1.96 17.54
C SER A 211 -12.13 -1.48 18.92
N ARG A 212 -10.82 -1.29 19.13
CA ARG A 212 -10.26 -0.49 20.23
C ARG A 212 -10.19 0.98 19.78
N PRO A 213 -11.22 1.79 20.05
CA PRO A 213 -11.36 3.10 19.45
C PRO A 213 -10.25 4.06 19.90
N LEU A 214 -9.82 4.02 21.16
CA LEU A 214 -8.76 4.92 21.65
C LEU A 214 -7.46 4.77 20.84
N GLN A 215 -7.04 3.53 20.56
CA GLN A 215 -5.85 3.24 19.74
C GLN A 215 -6.05 3.71 18.30
N SER A 216 -7.27 3.56 17.77
CA SER A 216 -7.64 4.05 16.44
C SER A 216 -7.57 5.58 16.38
N PHE A 217 -8.08 6.28 17.41
CA PHE A 217 -8.02 7.74 17.53
C PHE A 217 -6.60 8.27 17.61
N ILE A 218 -5.79 7.70 18.51
CA ILE A 218 -4.38 8.10 18.67
C ILE A 218 -3.65 7.91 17.35
N THR A 219 -3.87 6.77 16.68
CA THR A 219 -3.22 6.49 15.39
C THR A 219 -3.70 7.46 14.31
N LEU A 220 -5.00 7.73 14.20
CA LEU A 220 -5.54 8.70 13.27
C LEU A 220 -4.93 10.09 13.50
N ALA A 221 -4.87 10.55 14.75
CA ALA A 221 -4.29 11.84 15.10
C ALA A 221 -2.80 11.92 14.69
N VAL A 222 -2.01 10.89 15.00
CA VAL A 222 -0.59 10.81 14.60
C VAL A 222 -0.45 10.86 13.08
N LEU A 223 -1.21 10.03 12.34
CA LEU A 223 -1.15 10.02 10.86
C LEU A 223 -1.57 11.37 10.27
N SER A 224 -2.55 12.04 10.88
CA SER A 224 -3.01 13.36 10.44
C SER A 224 -1.95 14.44 10.66
N VAL A 225 -1.25 14.42 11.79
CA VAL A 225 -0.13 15.32 12.07
C VAL A 225 1.04 15.07 11.11
N LEU A 226 1.38 13.80 10.86
CA LEU A 226 2.43 13.44 9.89
C LEU A 226 2.08 13.88 8.46
N HIS A 227 0.79 13.83 8.10
CA HIS A 227 0.31 14.32 6.82
C HIS A 227 0.38 15.85 6.70
N LEU A 228 0.04 16.56 7.77
CA LEU A 228 0.09 18.02 7.85
C LEU A 228 1.51 18.58 7.97
N SER A 229 2.53 17.75 8.22
CA SER A 229 3.88 18.21 8.54
C SER A 229 4.46 19.14 7.45
N GLY A 230 4.21 18.83 6.18
CA GLY A 230 4.62 19.68 5.06
C GLY A 230 3.98 21.07 5.08
N SER A 231 2.70 21.16 5.41
CA SER A 231 1.97 22.44 5.53
C SER A 231 2.42 23.26 6.74
N LEU A 232 3.01 22.62 7.75
CA LEU A 232 3.57 23.27 8.94
C LEU A 232 5.02 23.72 8.75
N GLY A 233 5.58 23.62 7.54
CA GLY A 233 6.98 23.93 7.26
C GLY A 233 7.98 22.89 7.76
N LEU A 234 7.51 21.72 8.20
CA LEU A 234 8.37 20.57 8.50
C LEU A 234 8.61 19.76 7.21
N PRO A 235 9.63 18.89 7.17
CA PRO A 235 9.77 17.93 6.08
C PRO A 235 8.45 17.14 5.92
N GLY A 236 7.98 16.99 4.67
CA GLY A 236 6.78 16.20 4.39
C GLY A 236 7.03 14.73 4.73
N LEU A 237 6.61 14.28 5.91
CA LEU A 237 6.92 12.95 6.42
C LEU A 237 5.99 11.89 5.85
N MET A 238 4.74 12.26 5.54
CA MET A 238 3.75 11.36 4.98
C MET A 238 2.81 12.11 4.07
N LEU A 239 2.42 11.48 2.96
CA LEU A 239 1.43 12.02 2.04
C LEU A 239 0.37 10.96 1.77
N ILE A 240 -0.85 11.20 2.24
CA ILE A 240 -2.01 10.37 1.96
C ILE A 240 -2.80 11.05 0.85
N LYS A 241 -2.90 10.39 -0.30
CA LYS A 241 -3.62 10.90 -1.47
C LYS A 241 -5.00 10.25 -1.56
N THR A 242 -5.92 10.89 -2.26
CA THR A 242 -7.26 10.35 -2.57
C THR A 242 -7.20 8.94 -3.17
N ARG A 243 -6.21 8.68 -4.04
CA ARG A 243 -5.97 7.36 -4.64
C ARG A 243 -5.63 6.24 -3.66
N ASP A 244 -5.25 6.55 -2.42
CA ASP A 244 -4.92 5.57 -1.38
C ASP A 244 -6.17 4.88 -0.81
N ILE A 245 -7.37 5.35 -1.15
CA ILE A 245 -8.62 4.69 -0.80
C ILE A 245 -8.61 3.20 -1.20
N THR A 246 -8.06 2.87 -2.37
CA THR A 246 -7.93 1.49 -2.86
C THR A 246 -7.02 0.65 -1.97
N VAL A 247 -5.93 1.23 -1.47
CA VAL A 247 -4.99 0.58 -0.54
C VAL A 247 -5.69 0.28 0.78
N PHE A 248 -6.42 1.25 1.35
CA PHE A 248 -7.13 1.05 2.61
C PHE A 248 -8.22 -0.01 2.49
N LEU A 249 -9.00 0.01 1.41
CA LEU A 249 -10.03 -1.00 1.15
C LEU A 249 -9.41 -2.40 0.95
N PHE A 250 -8.28 -2.52 0.26
CA PHE A 250 -7.57 -3.79 0.12
C PHE A 250 -7.09 -4.33 1.47
N LEU A 251 -6.51 -3.48 2.31
CA LEU A 251 -6.04 -3.88 3.64
C LEU A 251 -7.20 -4.28 4.56
N VAL A 252 -8.34 -3.57 4.49
CA VAL A 252 -9.57 -3.99 5.18
C VAL A 252 -10.02 -5.36 4.69
N ALA A 253 -10.09 -5.57 3.37
CA ALA A 253 -10.48 -6.86 2.79
C ALA A 253 -9.56 -7.99 3.25
N ALA A 254 -8.24 -7.77 3.28
CA ALA A 254 -7.26 -8.74 3.75
C ALA A 254 -7.46 -9.12 5.23
N VAL A 255 -7.69 -8.14 6.12
CA VAL A 255 -7.91 -8.41 7.54
C VAL A 255 -9.24 -9.12 7.76
N VAL A 256 -10.31 -8.70 7.09
CA VAL A 256 -11.63 -9.34 7.18
C VAL A 256 -11.58 -10.77 6.63
N LEU A 257 -10.83 -11.00 5.55
CA LEU A 257 -10.62 -12.33 4.96
C LEU A 257 -9.90 -13.27 5.93
N ARG A 258 -8.82 -12.80 6.57
CA ARG A 258 -8.14 -13.54 7.63
C ARG A 258 -9.12 -13.92 8.74
N ASP A 259 -9.88 -12.96 9.26
CA ASP A 259 -10.78 -13.22 10.38
C ASP A 259 -11.93 -14.18 9.99
N ALA A 260 -12.45 -14.06 8.77
CA ALA A 260 -13.45 -14.99 8.24
C ALA A 260 -12.89 -16.41 8.05
N GLY A 261 -11.61 -16.53 7.68
CA GLY A 261 -10.91 -17.80 7.51
C GLY A 261 -10.62 -18.54 8.82
N ARG A 262 -10.10 -17.81 9.81
CA ARG A 262 -9.79 -18.34 11.15
C ARG A 262 -11.01 -18.87 11.88
N ALA A 263 -12.17 -18.25 11.67
CA ALA A 263 -13.36 -18.56 12.42
C ALA A 263 -13.84 -20.01 12.25
N GLY A 264 -13.46 -20.74 11.19
CA GLY A 264 -13.85 -22.15 10.95
C GLY A 264 -15.37 -22.43 10.86
N GLN A 265 -16.18 -21.44 11.22
CA GLN A 265 -17.63 -21.36 11.42
C GLN A 265 -18.13 -19.96 11.00
N GLY A 266 -17.29 -19.13 10.37
CA GLY A 266 -17.70 -17.83 9.86
C GLY A 266 -18.83 -18.00 8.83
N ARG A 267 -19.82 -17.09 8.85
CA ARG A 267 -20.93 -17.08 7.88
C ARG A 267 -20.34 -17.18 6.46
N PRO A 268 -20.74 -18.17 5.63
CA PRO A 268 -20.11 -18.44 4.35
C PRO A 268 -20.10 -17.20 3.42
N GLY A 269 -21.15 -16.37 3.49
CA GLY A 269 -21.22 -15.12 2.75
C GLY A 269 -20.15 -14.10 3.13
N ARG A 270 -19.70 -14.05 4.39
CA ARG A 270 -18.63 -13.14 4.83
C ARG A 270 -17.28 -13.54 4.25
N LEU A 271 -16.98 -14.84 4.22
CA LEU A 271 -15.76 -15.34 3.57
C LEU A 271 -15.79 -15.06 2.08
N PHE A 272 -16.93 -15.32 1.42
CA PHE A 272 -17.10 -15.06 0.00
C PHE A 272 -16.92 -13.57 -0.33
N LEU A 273 -17.60 -12.67 0.40
CA LEU A 273 -17.48 -11.23 0.17
C LEU A 273 -16.05 -10.72 0.41
N ALA A 274 -15.38 -11.20 1.46
CA ALA A 274 -14.01 -10.83 1.75
C ALA A 274 -13.04 -11.34 0.69
N GLY A 275 -13.19 -12.59 0.24
CA GLY A 275 -12.38 -13.17 -0.85
C GLY A 275 -12.62 -12.47 -2.20
N PHE A 276 -13.88 -12.13 -2.49
CA PHE A 276 -14.24 -11.30 -3.64
C PHE A 276 -13.53 -9.96 -3.57
N ALA A 277 -13.70 -9.18 -2.49
CA ALA A 277 -13.07 -7.87 -2.36
C ALA A 277 -11.52 -7.95 -2.43
N PHE A 278 -10.93 -8.93 -1.75
CA PHE A 278 -9.48 -9.16 -1.74
C PHE A 278 -8.90 -9.41 -3.15
N SER A 279 -9.65 -10.08 -4.02
CA SER A 279 -9.25 -10.35 -5.41
C SER A 279 -9.69 -9.29 -6.43
N PHE A 280 -10.80 -8.59 -6.17
CA PHE A 280 -11.37 -7.57 -7.06
C PHE A 280 -10.59 -6.26 -6.98
N ILE A 281 -10.30 -5.78 -5.77
CA ILE A 281 -9.70 -4.46 -5.54
C ILE A 281 -8.35 -4.30 -6.28
N PRO A 282 -7.40 -5.27 -6.22
CA PRO A 282 -6.10 -5.09 -6.87
C PRO A 282 -6.16 -4.80 -8.38
N PRO A 283 -6.79 -5.64 -9.23
CA PRO A 283 -6.96 -5.31 -10.64
C PRO A 283 -7.88 -4.11 -10.88
N ALA A 284 -8.99 -3.96 -10.13
CA ALA A 284 -9.87 -2.79 -10.28
C ALA A 284 -9.13 -1.47 -10.00
N SER A 285 -8.11 -1.50 -9.14
CA SER A 285 -7.30 -0.32 -8.83
C SER A 285 -6.51 0.20 -10.02
N PHE A 286 -6.23 -0.59 -11.06
CA PHE A 286 -5.66 -0.05 -12.31
C PHE A 286 -6.57 0.99 -12.97
N GLY A 287 -7.89 0.76 -12.90
CA GLY A 287 -8.89 1.71 -13.36
C GLY A 287 -8.92 2.97 -12.50
N TYR A 288 -8.50 2.87 -11.24
CA TYR A 288 -8.42 4.01 -10.32
C TYR A 288 -7.11 4.80 -10.51
N ALA A 289 -5.98 4.16 -10.22
CA ALA A 289 -4.62 4.68 -10.28
C ALA A 289 -3.64 3.54 -10.63
N VAL A 290 -2.87 3.69 -11.71
CA VAL A 290 -2.02 2.63 -12.26
C VAL A 290 -0.94 2.21 -11.26
N ASP A 291 -0.31 3.17 -10.59
CA ASP A 291 0.71 2.92 -9.57
C ASP A 291 0.16 2.05 -8.42
N ARG A 292 -1.01 2.39 -7.87
CA ARG A 292 -1.66 1.57 -6.84
C ARG A 292 -2.09 0.20 -7.37
N GLY A 293 -2.61 0.14 -8.60
CA GLY A 293 -2.94 -1.11 -9.29
C GLY A 293 -1.78 -2.09 -9.37
N VAL A 294 -0.58 -1.62 -9.74
CA VAL A 294 0.64 -2.43 -9.78
C VAL A 294 0.99 -2.98 -8.40
N PHE A 295 1.10 -2.11 -7.38
CA PHE A 295 1.52 -2.55 -6.04
C PHE A 295 0.52 -3.50 -5.38
N LEU A 296 -0.77 -3.21 -5.49
CA LEU A 296 -1.81 -4.07 -4.92
C LEU A 296 -1.89 -5.41 -5.65
N SER A 297 -1.73 -5.42 -6.98
CA SER A 297 -1.73 -6.67 -7.76
C SER A 297 -0.52 -7.53 -7.42
N ALA A 298 0.67 -6.93 -7.26
CA ALA A 298 1.86 -7.64 -6.79
C ALA A 298 1.64 -8.23 -5.38
N ALA A 299 1.09 -7.45 -4.45
CA ALA A 299 0.76 -7.94 -3.11
C ALA A 299 -0.25 -9.11 -3.16
N TYR A 300 -1.28 -9.02 -4.00
CA TYR A 300 -2.24 -10.10 -4.22
C TYR A 300 -1.59 -11.37 -4.79
N LEU A 301 -0.73 -11.25 -5.80
CA LEU A 301 -0.03 -12.39 -6.41
C LEU A 301 0.88 -13.12 -5.43
N ILE A 302 1.45 -12.40 -4.45
CA ILE A 302 2.26 -13.01 -3.39
C ILE A 302 1.37 -13.63 -2.30
N LEU A 303 0.35 -12.91 -1.84
CA LEU A 303 -0.50 -13.34 -0.73
C LEU A 303 -1.48 -14.46 -1.11
N PHE A 304 -1.99 -14.47 -2.34
CA PHE A 304 -2.94 -15.48 -2.81
C PHE A 304 -2.42 -16.92 -2.65
N PRO A 305 -1.23 -17.31 -3.16
CA PRO A 305 -0.73 -18.67 -2.99
C PRO A 305 -0.46 -19.00 -1.52
N ILE A 306 0.06 -18.06 -0.74
CA ILE A 306 0.29 -18.24 0.71
C ILE A 306 -1.04 -18.56 1.40
N LEU A 307 -2.07 -17.76 1.15
CA LEU A 307 -3.39 -17.96 1.72
C LEU A 307 -4.03 -19.26 1.24
N TYR A 308 -3.90 -19.59 -0.04
CA TYR A 308 -4.48 -20.79 -0.63
C TYR A 308 -3.86 -22.08 -0.10
N PHE A 309 -2.53 -22.19 -0.13
CA PHE A 309 -1.81 -23.41 0.23
C PHE A 309 -1.64 -23.56 1.75
N LEU A 310 -1.29 -22.47 2.45
CA LEU A 310 -0.89 -22.56 3.86
C LEU A 310 -2.04 -22.24 4.82
N TYR A 311 -2.92 -21.30 4.47
CA TYR A 311 -3.94 -20.80 5.39
C TYR A 311 -5.31 -21.49 5.22
N PHE A 312 -5.81 -21.58 3.98
CA PHE A 312 -7.08 -22.21 3.64
C PHE A 312 -6.89 -23.69 3.30
N SER A 313 -6.46 -24.47 4.28
CA SER A 313 -6.20 -25.91 4.11
C SER A 313 -7.46 -26.76 3.99
N ARG A 314 -8.59 -26.32 4.58
CA ARG A 314 -9.87 -27.07 4.58
C ARG A 314 -10.57 -26.98 3.21
N PRO A 315 -10.97 -28.12 2.58
CA PRO A 315 -11.54 -28.14 1.23
C PRO A 315 -12.72 -27.18 1.01
N GLY A 316 -13.69 -27.15 1.94
CA GLY A 316 -14.87 -26.29 1.80
C GLY A 316 -14.58 -24.79 1.91
N VAL A 317 -13.59 -24.40 2.72
CA VAL A 317 -13.14 -23.01 2.85
C VAL A 317 -12.31 -22.61 1.62
N ARG A 318 -11.43 -23.51 1.18
CA ARG A 318 -10.58 -23.35 0.00
C ARG A 318 -11.39 -23.16 -1.28
N GLY A 319 -12.40 -23.99 -1.51
CA GLY A 319 -13.28 -23.88 -2.68
C GLY A 319 -14.05 -22.57 -2.72
N ARG A 320 -14.56 -22.11 -1.56
CA ARG A 320 -15.22 -20.79 -1.46
C ARG A 320 -14.24 -19.65 -1.74
N PHE A 321 -13.04 -19.68 -1.16
CA PHE A 321 -12.01 -18.68 -1.41
C PHE A 321 -11.67 -18.61 -2.91
N LEU A 322 -11.41 -19.75 -3.55
CA LEU A 322 -11.18 -19.84 -5.00
C LEU A 322 -12.34 -19.25 -5.81
N SER A 323 -13.57 -19.69 -5.55
CA SER A 323 -14.74 -19.22 -6.30
C SER A 323 -14.95 -17.71 -6.16
N SER A 324 -14.84 -17.18 -4.93
CA SER A 324 -14.93 -15.74 -4.68
C SER A 324 -13.81 -14.96 -5.34
N SER A 325 -12.59 -15.52 -5.36
CA SER A 325 -11.44 -14.90 -6.02
C SER A 325 -11.60 -14.87 -7.52
N PHE A 326 -12.08 -15.96 -8.12
CA PHE A 326 -12.36 -16.03 -9.55
C PHE A 326 -13.42 -14.99 -9.96
N VAL A 327 -14.53 -14.92 -9.22
CA VAL A 327 -15.60 -13.93 -9.47
C VAL A 327 -15.06 -12.51 -9.32
N GLY A 328 -14.23 -12.22 -8.31
CA GLY A 328 -13.64 -10.90 -8.12
C GLY A 328 -12.69 -10.49 -9.24
N LEU A 329 -11.81 -11.40 -9.69
CA LEU A 329 -10.92 -11.14 -10.82
C LEU A 329 -11.69 -10.90 -12.13
N VAL A 330 -12.71 -11.72 -12.42
CA VAL A 330 -13.54 -11.55 -13.63
C VAL A 330 -14.29 -10.22 -13.58
N SER A 331 -14.93 -9.90 -12.44
CA SER A 331 -15.65 -8.63 -12.27
C SER A 331 -14.73 -7.42 -12.44
N ALA A 332 -13.49 -7.49 -11.95
CA ALA A 332 -12.51 -6.43 -12.15
C ALA A 332 -12.07 -6.31 -13.61
N GLY A 333 -11.88 -7.44 -14.30
CA GLY A 333 -11.58 -7.45 -15.74
C GLY A 333 -12.71 -6.82 -16.57
N VAL A 334 -13.96 -7.15 -16.27
CA VAL A 334 -15.15 -6.53 -16.90
C VAL A 334 -15.19 -5.03 -16.62
N LEU A 335 -14.97 -4.62 -15.36
CA LEU A 335 -14.91 -3.20 -15.01
C LEU A 335 -13.85 -2.48 -15.84
N LEU A 336 -12.62 -3.01 -15.89
CA LEU A 336 -11.54 -2.40 -16.69
C LEU A 336 -11.89 -2.34 -18.18
N ALA A 337 -12.47 -3.39 -18.75
CA ALA A 337 -12.88 -3.41 -20.15
C ALA A 337 -13.92 -2.33 -20.47
N VAL A 338 -14.89 -2.12 -19.57
CA VAL A 338 -15.90 -1.07 -19.69
C VAL A 338 -15.26 0.32 -19.58
N LEU A 339 -14.43 0.54 -18.56
CA LEU A 339 -13.81 1.85 -18.33
C LEU A 339 -12.85 2.23 -19.47
N LEU A 340 -12.12 1.25 -20.03
CA LEU A 340 -11.18 1.44 -21.13
C LEU A 340 -11.86 1.44 -22.51
N ARG A 341 -13.18 1.26 -22.59
CA ARG A 341 -13.93 1.18 -23.87
C ARG A 341 -13.35 0.18 -24.87
N GLY A 342 -12.90 -0.98 -24.36
CA GLY A 342 -12.24 -2.00 -25.16
C GLY A 342 -10.75 -1.80 -25.43
N GLY A 343 -10.16 -0.66 -25.04
CA GLY A 343 -8.72 -0.35 -25.19
C GLY A 343 -7.79 -1.10 -24.21
N PHE A 344 -8.12 -2.34 -23.85
CA PHE A 344 -7.38 -3.12 -22.86
C PHE A 344 -5.96 -3.46 -23.33
N THR A 345 -5.80 -3.79 -24.61
CA THR A 345 -4.49 -4.14 -25.18
C THR A 345 -3.55 -2.94 -25.18
N GLU A 346 -4.06 -1.76 -25.52
CA GLU A 346 -3.34 -0.49 -25.53
C GLU A 346 -2.97 -0.08 -24.10
N PHE A 347 -3.89 -0.25 -23.14
CA PHE A 347 -3.60 -0.06 -21.73
C PHE A 347 -2.44 -0.94 -21.26
N VAL A 348 -2.50 -2.26 -21.49
CA VAL A 348 -1.43 -3.18 -21.07
C VAL A 348 -0.11 -2.83 -21.74
N ARG A 349 -0.13 -2.58 -23.05
CA ARG A 349 1.07 -2.19 -23.80
C ARG A 349 1.68 -0.91 -23.24
N TYR A 350 0.88 0.14 -23.06
CA TYR A 350 1.38 1.42 -22.60
C TYR A 350 1.79 1.39 -21.13
N ALA A 351 0.87 1.03 -20.24
CA ALA A 351 1.05 1.18 -18.79
C ALA A 351 1.99 0.13 -18.19
N LEU A 352 1.99 -1.11 -18.69
CA LEU A 352 2.75 -2.21 -18.10
C LEU A 352 4.03 -2.57 -18.86
N LEU A 353 4.12 -2.26 -20.16
CA LEU A 353 5.29 -2.63 -20.97
C LEU A 353 6.12 -1.42 -21.40
N THR A 354 5.48 -0.35 -21.88
CA THR A 354 6.15 0.81 -22.48
C THR A 354 6.61 1.79 -21.39
N MET A 355 5.71 2.33 -20.57
CA MET A 355 6.02 3.32 -19.52
C MET A 355 7.12 2.87 -18.54
N PRO A 356 7.12 1.64 -18.00
CA PRO A 356 8.16 1.22 -17.06
C PRO A 356 9.58 1.23 -17.63
N ARG A 357 9.73 1.14 -18.96
CA ARG A 357 11.06 1.10 -19.61
C ARG A 357 11.78 2.45 -19.64
N TYR A 358 11.04 3.56 -19.70
CA TYR A 358 11.65 4.90 -19.78
C TYR A 358 11.26 5.84 -18.65
N ARG A 359 10.27 5.51 -17.82
CA ARG A 359 9.80 6.40 -16.74
C ARG A 359 10.93 6.88 -15.84
N GLU A 360 11.78 5.96 -15.40
CA GLU A 360 12.93 6.30 -14.56
C GLU A 360 14.00 7.10 -15.33
N LEU A 361 14.21 6.85 -16.62
CA LEU A 361 15.13 7.65 -17.44
C LEU A 361 14.64 9.10 -17.61
N MET A 362 13.32 9.29 -17.70
CA MET A 362 12.69 10.59 -17.91
C MET A 362 12.67 11.45 -16.64
N SER A 363 12.29 10.87 -15.50
CA SER A 363 12.06 11.64 -14.26
C SER A 363 12.58 10.97 -12.98
N GLY A 364 13.43 9.96 -13.11
CA GLY A 364 14.05 9.29 -11.96
C GLY A 364 15.08 10.19 -11.27
N TYR A 365 15.44 9.80 -10.06
CA TYR A 365 16.43 10.46 -9.21
C TYR A 365 17.34 9.43 -8.58
N VAL A 366 18.61 9.78 -8.37
CA VAL A 366 19.52 8.94 -7.58
C VAL A 366 19.07 8.96 -6.14
N TYR A 367 18.83 7.78 -5.55
CA TYR A 367 18.28 7.70 -4.20
C TYR A 367 19.34 8.09 -3.16
N PRO A 368 19.06 9.10 -2.30
CA PRO A 368 20.04 9.62 -1.36
C PRO A 368 20.05 8.78 -0.08
N VAL A 369 20.63 7.58 -0.10
CA VAL A 369 20.60 6.65 1.04
C VAL A 369 21.15 7.26 2.33
N PHE A 370 22.09 8.20 2.24
CA PHE A 370 22.68 8.88 3.40
C PHE A 370 21.87 10.08 3.90
N ASN A 371 20.79 10.45 3.20
CA ASN A 371 19.82 11.38 3.76
C ASN A 371 19.11 10.71 4.95
N LYS A 372 19.18 11.35 6.12
CA LYS A 372 18.66 10.79 7.38
C LYS A 372 17.19 10.36 7.31
N LEU A 373 16.34 11.14 6.65
CA LEU A 373 14.91 10.83 6.53
C LEU A 373 14.67 9.64 5.60
N PHE A 374 15.37 9.61 4.46
CA PHE A 374 15.31 8.50 3.54
C PHE A 374 15.80 7.21 4.22
N LEU A 375 16.98 7.24 4.84
CA LEU A 375 17.54 6.10 5.56
C LEU A 375 16.60 5.60 6.66
N ALA A 376 16.05 6.51 7.46
CA ALA A 376 15.12 6.16 8.53
C ALA A 376 13.89 5.43 7.98
N ALA A 377 13.33 5.88 6.85
CA ALA A 377 12.20 5.22 6.20
C ALA A 377 12.57 3.81 5.74
N VAL A 378 13.72 3.62 5.07
CA VAL A 378 14.16 2.29 4.60
C VAL A 378 14.45 1.35 5.78
N VAL A 379 15.14 1.84 6.80
CA VAL A 379 15.44 1.08 8.02
C VAL A 379 14.16 0.69 8.75
N LEU A 380 13.15 1.56 8.80
CA LEU A 380 11.86 1.23 9.41
C LEU A 380 11.12 0.12 8.66
N VAL A 381 11.13 0.16 7.32
CA VAL A 381 10.56 -0.92 6.48
C VAL A 381 11.32 -2.22 6.69
N ALA A 382 12.66 -2.18 6.69
CA ALA A 382 13.50 -3.35 6.96
C ALA A 382 13.28 -3.91 8.38
N ALA A 383 13.13 -3.04 9.39
CA ALA A 383 12.84 -3.45 10.76
C ALA A 383 11.47 -4.13 10.85
N ASN A 384 10.46 -3.62 10.14
CA ASN A 384 9.14 -4.24 10.10
C ASN A 384 9.21 -5.62 9.44
N ALA A 385 9.87 -5.74 8.28
CA ALA A 385 10.04 -7.01 7.58
C ALA A 385 10.81 -8.03 8.44
N PHE A 386 11.91 -7.60 9.07
CA PHE A 386 12.70 -8.40 10.01
C PHE A 386 11.84 -8.88 11.19
N TRP A 387 11.09 -7.98 11.81
CA TRP A 387 10.20 -8.33 12.92
C TRP A 387 9.14 -9.36 12.50
N VAL A 388 8.48 -9.17 11.36
CA VAL A 388 7.49 -10.12 10.84
C VAL A 388 8.13 -11.49 10.56
N ALA A 389 9.31 -11.52 9.95
CA ALA A 389 10.04 -12.75 9.70
C ALA A 389 10.40 -13.48 11.01
N THR A 390 10.91 -12.77 12.03
CA THR A 390 11.20 -13.38 13.34
C THR A 390 9.96 -13.94 14.01
N ARG A 391 8.77 -13.36 13.78
CA ARG A 391 7.50 -13.87 14.29
C ARG A 391 7.09 -15.14 13.56
N TYR A 392 7.21 -15.16 12.25
CA TYR A 392 6.91 -16.33 11.45
C TYR A 392 7.85 -17.51 11.75
N MET A 393 9.15 -17.27 11.88
CA MET A 393 10.14 -18.28 12.26
C MET A 393 9.94 -18.89 13.66
N ARG A 394 9.17 -18.23 14.55
CA ARG A 394 8.76 -18.79 15.85
C ARG A 394 7.59 -19.75 15.75
N GLU A 395 6.81 -19.63 14.68
CA GLU A 395 5.64 -20.47 14.43
C GLU A 395 5.98 -21.69 13.57
N LEU A 396 7.12 -21.65 12.86
CA LEU A 396 7.78 -22.78 12.19
C LEU A 396 8.68 -23.54 13.15
#